data_AF-X1DMG1-F1
#
_entry.id   AF-X1DMG1-F1
#
_cell.length_a   1.000
_cell.length_b   1.000
_cell.length_c   1.000
_cell.angle_alpha   90.00
_cell.angle_beta   90.00
_cell.angle_gamma   90.00
#
_symmetry.space_group_name_H-M   'P 1'
#
loop_
_entity.id
_entity.type
_entity.pdbx_description
1 polymer ?
#
loop_
_entity_poly.entity_id
_entity_poly.type
_entity_poly.pdbx_seq_one_letter_code
_entity_poly.pdbx_strand_id
1 'polypeptide(L)'
;MPSRVVTALITNVVIAAERENAVVLAKSMTIDNQGGTSNRIISIQDVFTPSTSYGGTVTPQDIERFKTTVLAGDIITLNEEDLKGVKCLGAMYVLSDVADAGADRCYVTVGYEHE
;
A
#
# COMPACT_ATOMS: atom_id res chain seq x y z
N MET A 1 3.19 -16.75 -4.85
CA MET A 1 3.23 -15.34 -4.40
C MET A 1 1.88 -15.01 -3.77
N PRO A 2 1.81 -14.67 -2.47
CA PRO A 2 0.57 -14.24 -1.84
C PRO A 2 0.07 -12.93 -2.45
N SER A 3 -1.25 -12.75 -2.47
CA SER A 3 -1.89 -11.50 -2.81
C SER A 3 -3.01 -11.20 -1.82
N ARG A 4 -3.34 -9.91 -1.67
CA ARG A 4 -4.43 -9.46 -0.83
C ARG A 4 -5.25 -8.40 -1.55
N VAL A 5 -6.57 -8.57 -1.51
CA VAL A 5 -7.53 -7.57 -1.97
C VAL A 5 -8.01 -6.78 -0.77
N VAL A 6 -8.01 -5.46 -0.88
CA VAL A 6 -8.49 -4.55 0.15
C VAL A 6 -9.38 -3.49 -0.45
N THR A 7 -10.29 -2.97 0.37
CA THR A 7 -11.02 -1.74 0.05
C THR A 7 -10.11 -0.54 0.29
N ALA A 8 -10.14 0.42 -0.63
CA ALA A 8 -9.42 1.68 -0.50
C ALA A 8 -10.03 2.53 0.64
N LEU A 9 -9.19 2.90 1.61
CA LEU A 9 -9.56 3.68 2.79
C LEU A 9 -8.54 4.78 3.04
N ILE A 10 -8.95 5.84 3.75
CA ILE A 10 -8.08 6.91 4.26
C ILE A 10 -7.29 6.51 5.51
N THR A 11 -7.29 5.23 5.85
CA THR A 11 -6.53 4.66 6.96
C THR A 11 -5.69 3.50 6.45
N ASN A 12 -4.50 3.32 7.01
CA ASN A 12 -3.57 2.25 6.64
C ASN A 12 -4.27 0.87 6.66
N VAL A 13 -4.39 0.26 5.49
CA VAL A 13 -4.92 -1.11 5.35
C VAL A 13 -3.76 -2.08 5.14
N VAL A 14 -3.60 -3.02 6.07
CA VAL A 14 -2.49 -3.99 6.03
C VAL A 14 -2.61 -4.87 4.78
N ILE A 15 -1.55 -4.93 4.00
CA ILE A 15 -1.35 -5.90 2.91
C ILE A 15 -0.57 -7.11 3.42
N ALA A 16 0.61 -6.85 3.99
CA ALA A 16 1.52 -7.84 4.55
C ALA A 16 1.94 -7.39 5.96
N ALA A 17 1.94 -8.33 6.91
CA ALA A 17 2.45 -8.07 8.24
C ALA A 17 3.98 -7.91 8.21
N GLU A 18 4.53 -7.21 9.20
CA GLU A 18 5.96 -7.17 9.42
C GLU A 18 6.49 -8.57 9.73
N ARG A 19 7.70 -8.86 9.25
CA ARG A 19 8.46 -10.05 9.61
C ARG A 19 9.88 -9.63 9.96
N GLU A 20 10.37 -10.13 11.09
CA GLU A 20 11.72 -9.83 11.58
C GLU A 20 12.78 -10.19 10.53
N ASN A 21 13.70 -9.25 10.28
CA ASN A 21 14.80 -9.37 9.33
C ASN A 21 14.37 -9.69 7.89
N ALA A 22 13.15 -9.31 7.50
CA ALA A 22 12.65 -9.50 6.15
C ALA A 22 12.15 -8.18 5.56
N VAL A 23 12.16 -8.10 4.23
CA VAL A 23 11.63 -6.97 3.47
C VAL A 23 10.41 -7.43 2.68
N VAL A 24 9.34 -6.64 2.69
CA VAL A 24 8.17 -6.90 1.84
C VAL A 24 8.36 -6.18 0.50
N LEU A 25 8.39 -6.95 -0.58
CA LEU A 25 8.51 -6.44 -1.95
C LEU A 25 7.13 -6.44 -2.61
N ALA A 26 6.72 -5.29 -3.16
CA ALA A 26 5.54 -5.23 -4.02
C ALA A 26 5.88 -5.77 -5.40
N LYS A 27 5.05 -6.68 -5.92
CA LYS A 27 5.34 -7.46 -7.14
C LYS A 27 4.24 -7.32 -8.19
N SER A 28 3.02 -7.09 -7.75
CA SER A 28 1.94 -6.66 -8.62
C SER A 28 0.96 -5.79 -7.85
N MET A 29 0.29 -4.90 -8.56
CA MET A 29 -0.77 -4.09 -7.98
C MET A 29 -1.85 -3.85 -9.02
N THR A 30 -3.10 -4.14 -8.68
CA THR A 30 -4.26 -3.76 -9.48
C THR A 30 -5.12 -2.83 -8.64
N ILE A 31 -5.41 -1.65 -9.18
CA ILE A 31 -6.33 -0.69 -8.57
C ILE A 31 -7.55 -0.61 -9.47
N ASP A 32 -8.67 -1.12 -8.97
CA ASP A 32 -9.97 -1.07 -9.62
C ASP A 32 -10.79 0.08 -9.04
N ASN A 33 -10.84 1.19 -9.77
CA ASN A 33 -11.64 2.37 -9.45
C ASN A 33 -12.82 2.51 -10.45
N GLN A 34 -13.28 1.41 -11.05
CA GLN A 34 -14.45 1.42 -11.95
C GLN A 34 -15.71 1.90 -11.24
N GLY A 35 -15.91 1.44 -10.01
CA GLY A 35 -16.99 1.91 -9.13
C GLY A 35 -16.69 3.27 -8.47
N GLY A 36 -15.56 3.89 -8.83
CA GLY A 36 -15.08 5.13 -8.27
C GLY A 36 -15.88 6.34 -8.75
N THR A 37 -16.31 7.21 -7.83
CA THR A 37 -16.98 8.48 -8.20
C THR A 37 -16.02 9.65 -8.40
N SER A 38 -14.76 9.49 -7.97
CA SER A 38 -13.70 10.47 -8.07
C SER A 38 -12.38 9.81 -8.45
N ASN A 39 -11.43 10.63 -8.92
CA ASN A 39 -10.04 10.19 -9.06
C ASN A 39 -9.48 9.89 -7.67
N ARG A 40 -8.65 8.86 -7.58
CA ARG A 40 -8.02 8.46 -6.33
C ARG A 40 -6.52 8.42 -6.46
N ILE A 41 -5.86 8.83 -5.39
CA ILE A 41 -4.45 8.64 -5.18
C ILE A 41 -4.31 7.44 -4.26
N ILE A 42 -3.65 6.40 -4.75
CA ILE A 42 -3.33 5.20 -3.98
C ILE A 42 -1.84 5.19 -3.69
N SER A 43 -1.48 4.94 -2.43
CA SER A 43 -0.09 4.78 -2.01
C SER A 43 0.17 3.44 -1.34
N ILE A 44 1.40 2.95 -1.51
CA ILE A 44 1.97 1.89 -0.69
C ILE A 44 2.87 2.56 0.34
N GLN A 45 2.67 2.21 1.61
CA GLN A 45 3.41 2.76 2.73
C GLN A 45 3.95 1.63 3.63
N ASP A 46 5.01 1.90 4.36
CA ASP A 46 5.39 1.10 5.52
C ASP A 46 5.42 1.94 6.79
N VAL A 47 5.11 1.29 7.91
CA VAL A 47 5.37 1.86 9.23
C VAL A 47 6.75 1.37 9.63
N PHE A 48 7.73 2.28 9.63
CA PHE A 48 9.07 1.99 10.10
C PHE A 48 9.25 2.55 11.51
N THR A 49 9.65 1.69 12.44
CA THR A 49 10.07 2.11 13.79
C THR A 49 11.59 1.95 13.89
N PRO A 50 12.37 3.04 13.88
CA PRO A 50 13.81 2.97 14.06
C PRO A 50 14.20 2.22 15.34
N SER A 51 15.33 1.50 15.32
CA SER A 51 15.89 0.95 16.56
C SER A 51 16.30 2.09 17.49
N THR A 52 15.89 2.02 18.76
CA THR A 52 16.34 2.96 19.80
C THR A 52 17.85 2.83 19.99
N SER A 53 18.61 3.89 19.74
CA SER A 53 19.95 4.05 20.29
C SER A 53 19.85 4.89 21.57
N TYR A 54 20.44 4.41 22.68
CA TYR A 54 20.55 5.13 23.95
C TYR A 54 19.23 5.56 24.64
N GLY A 55 18.19 4.71 24.60
CA GLY A 55 17.01 4.86 25.47
C GLY A 55 16.08 6.03 25.16
N GLY A 56 16.20 6.66 23.99
CA GLY A 56 15.27 7.67 23.52
C GLY A 56 13.92 7.07 23.11
N THR A 57 12.85 7.84 23.25
CA THR A 57 11.53 7.49 22.69
C THR A 57 11.60 7.51 21.17
N VAL A 58 11.20 6.43 20.51
CA VAL A 58 11.06 6.37 19.05
C VAL A 58 9.59 6.37 18.69
N THR A 59 9.22 7.25 17.77
CA THR A 59 7.88 7.29 17.19
C THR A 59 7.90 6.55 15.85
N PRO A 60 6.96 5.61 15.60
CA PRO A 60 6.79 5.01 14.29
C PRO A 60 6.55 6.09 13.23
N GLN A 61 7.14 5.91 12.05
CA GLN A 61 6.96 6.81 10.91
C GLN A 61 6.31 6.05 9.76
N ASP A 62 5.24 6.63 9.20
CA ASP A 62 4.68 6.20 7.93
C ASP A 62 5.59 6.73 6.81
N ILE A 63 6.19 5.82 6.04
CA ILE A 63 7.03 6.16 4.89
C ILE A 63 6.28 5.75 3.63
N GLU A 64 6.02 6.73 2.77
CA GLU A 64 5.45 6.50 1.44
C GLU A 64 6.52 5.92 0.51
N ARG A 65 6.26 4.72 -0.03
CA ARG A 65 7.18 4.00 -0.94
C ARG A 65 6.77 4.10 -2.39
N PHE A 66 5.48 4.22 -2.64
CA PHE A 66 4.91 4.33 -3.97
C PHE A 66 3.61 5.13 -3.91
N LYS A 67 3.31 5.83 -5.00
CA LYS A 67 2.09 6.61 -5.15
C LYS A 67 1.70 6.67 -6.61
N THR A 68 0.42 6.49 -6.89
CA THR A 68 -0.13 6.64 -8.24
C THR A 68 -1.54 7.22 -8.19
N THR A 69 -1.96 7.80 -9.31
CA THR A 69 -3.33 8.30 -9.49
C THR A 69 -4.07 7.35 -10.41
N VAL A 70 -5.28 6.95 -10.00
CA VAL A 70 -6.25 6.22 -10.82
C VAL A 70 -7.45 7.12 -11.08
N LEU A 71 -7.93 7.17 -12.32
CA LEU A 71 -9.10 7.97 -12.67
C LEU A 71 -10.39 7.28 -12.25
N ALA A 72 -11.46 8.06 -12.04
CA ALA A 72 -12.81 7.50 -11.87
C ALA A 72 -13.22 6.69 -13.09
N GLY A 73 -13.75 5.49 -12.88
CA GLY A 73 -14.20 4.61 -13.97
C GLY A 73 -13.08 3.83 -14.66
N ASP A 74 -11.88 3.77 -14.06
CA ASP A 74 -10.70 3.13 -14.66
C ASP A 74 -10.13 2.01 -13.78
N ILE A 75 -9.35 1.13 -14.40
CA ILE A 75 -8.55 0.09 -13.73
C ILE A 75 -7.11 0.21 -14.21
N ILE A 76 -6.19 0.36 -13.26
CA ILE A 76 -4.76 0.28 -13.55
C ILE A 76 -4.18 -1.02 -13.00
N THR A 77 -3.28 -1.62 -13.76
CA THR A 77 -2.51 -2.79 -13.33
C THR A 77 -1.03 -2.49 -13.51
N LEU A 78 -0.27 -2.69 -12.44
CA LEU A 78 1.15 -2.49 -12.33
C LEU A 78 1.81 -3.85 -12.11
N ASN A 79 2.85 -4.13 -12.89
CA ASN A 79 3.61 -5.36 -12.80
C ASN A 79 4.89 -5.17 -11.96
N GLU A 80 5.74 -6.19 -11.94
CA GLU A 80 6.97 -6.18 -11.15
C GLU A 80 7.99 -5.12 -11.62
N GLU A 81 8.03 -4.81 -12.92
CA GLU A 81 8.91 -3.75 -13.44
C GLU A 81 8.38 -2.35 -13.06
N ASP A 82 7.07 -2.15 -13.07
CA ASP A 82 6.44 -0.89 -12.64
C ASP A 82 6.65 -0.61 -11.14
N LEU A 83 6.72 -1.69 -10.34
CA LEU A 83 6.89 -1.64 -8.88
C LEU A 83 8.34 -1.89 -8.44
N LYS A 84 9.29 -1.85 -9.38
CA LYS A 84 10.69 -2.11 -9.11
C LYS A 84 11.25 -1.13 -8.09
N GLY A 85 11.75 -1.68 -6.98
CA GLY A 85 12.32 -0.90 -5.88
C GLY A 85 11.30 -0.46 -4.82
N VAL A 86 10.01 -0.78 -4.97
CA VAL A 86 9.02 -0.60 -3.90
C VAL A 86 9.26 -1.66 -2.83
N LYS A 87 10.00 -1.26 -1.79
CA LYS A 87 10.41 -2.11 -0.68
C LYS A 87 9.89 -1.53 0.65
N CYS A 88 9.19 -2.34 1.42
CA CYS A 88 8.70 -2.01 2.76
C CYS A 88 9.55 -2.75 3.80
N LEU A 89 10.19 -2.01 4.70
CA LEU A 89 11.03 -2.58 5.77
C LEU A 89 10.20 -2.99 7.00
N GLY A 90 8.99 -2.44 7.13
CA GLY A 90 7.99 -2.86 8.10
C GLY A 90 6.80 -3.55 7.43
N ALA A 91 5.67 -3.57 8.12
CA ALA A 91 4.41 -4.00 7.52
C ALA A 91 4.06 -3.13 6.30
N MET A 92 3.58 -3.76 5.23
CA MET A 92 3.14 -3.07 4.02
C MET A 92 1.67 -2.68 4.18
N TYR A 93 1.38 -1.41 3.95
CA TYR A 93 0.05 -0.83 3.97
C TYR A 93 -0.31 -0.23 2.62
N VAL A 94 -1.61 -0.21 2.35
CA VAL A 94 -2.21 0.58 1.27
C VAL A 94 -3.05 1.67 1.89
N LEU A 95 -2.97 2.86 1.31
CA LEU A 95 -3.74 4.03 1.68
C LEU A 95 -4.35 4.66 0.42
N SER A 96 -5.54 5.22 0.55
CA SER A 96 -6.14 6.10 -0.44
C SER A 96 -6.36 7.48 0.15
N ASP A 97 -6.32 8.51 -0.70
CA ASP A 97 -6.76 9.87 -0.35
C ASP A 97 -8.28 9.99 -0.12
N VAL A 98 -9.06 9.05 -0.66
CA VAL A 98 -10.52 9.01 -0.53
C VAL A 98 -10.98 7.62 -0.06
N ALA A 99 -11.83 7.60 0.97
CA ALA A 99 -12.44 6.36 1.46
C ALA A 99 -13.70 6.02 0.66
N ASP A 100 -13.95 4.73 0.47
CA ASP A 100 -15.23 4.25 -0.05
C ASP A 100 -16.42 4.75 0.78
N ALA A 101 -17.42 5.32 0.10
CA ALA A 101 -18.66 5.78 0.71
C ALA A 101 -19.87 5.56 -0.21
N GLY A 102 -20.94 4.98 0.33
CA GLY A 102 -22.17 4.72 -0.45
C GLY A 102 -21.92 3.80 -1.65
N ALA A 103 -22.10 4.36 -2.86
CA ALA A 103 -21.87 3.68 -4.13
C ALA A 103 -20.42 3.81 -4.65
N ASP A 104 -19.60 4.67 -4.03
CA ASP A 104 -18.20 4.85 -4.40
C ASP A 104 -17.36 3.65 -3.93
N ARG A 105 -16.79 2.91 -4.88
CA ARG A 105 -16.03 1.68 -4.63
C ARG A 105 -14.70 1.68 -5.35
N CYS A 106 -13.62 1.50 -4.58
CA CYS A 106 -12.30 1.22 -5.12
C CYS A 106 -11.66 0.04 -4.38
N TYR A 107 -11.17 -0.92 -5.16
CA TYR A 107 -10.51 -2.11 -4.66
C TYR A 107 -9.05 -2.10 -5.09
N VAL A 108 -8.16 -2.41 -4.14
CA VAL A 108 -6.73 -2.52 -4.40
C VAL A 108 -6.31 -3.96 -4.14
N THR A 109 -5.73 -4.59 -5.14
CA THR A 109 -5.11 -5.91 -5.03
C THR A 109 -3.60 -5.72 -5.07
N VAL A 110 -2.87 -6.24 -4.09
CA VAL A 110 -1.40 -6.20 -4.07
C VAL A 110 -0.86 -7.62 -3.96
N GLY A 111 -0.04 -8.02 -4.92
CA GLY A 111 0.81 -9.21 -4.85
C GLY A 111 2.16 -8.86 -4.26
N TYR A 112 2.66 -9.67 -3.33
CA TYR A 112 3.88 -9.38 -2.60
C TYR A 112 4.72 -10.62 -2.30
N GLU A 113 5.99 -10.39 -1.95
CA GLU A 113 6.96 -11.41 -1.56
C GLU A 113 7.76 -10.91 -0.35
N HIS A 114 8.25 -11.84 0.48
CA HIS A 114 9.21 -11.53 1.54
C HIS A 114 10.60 -11.95 1.08
N GLU A 115 11.56 -11.02 1.15
CA GLU A 115 13.00 -11.22 0.94
C GLU A 115 13.72 -11.29 2.29
#